data_AF-A0A8T5RT83-F1
#
_entry.id   AF-A0A8T5RT83-F1
#
_cell.length_a   1.000
_cell.length_b   1.000
_cell.length_c   1.000
_cell.angle_alpha   90.00
_cell.angle_beta   90.00
_cell.angle_gamma   90.00
#
_symmetry.space_group_name_H-M   'P 1'
#
loop_
_entity.id
_entity.type
_entity.pdbx_description
1 polymer ?
#
loop_
_entity_poly.entity_id
_entity_poly.type
_entity_poly.pdbx_seq_one_letter_code
_entity_poly.pdbx_strand_id
1 'polypeptide(L)'
;MAPNFPPDPSISETVVPNCVKADKDGIINISIAEAKSGKLEEALTRTQQNAVQYHNIVGFEYSIEVWSTAVEAFAAIGRTPPEYESEKYC
;
A
#
# COMPACT_ATOMS: atom_id res chain seq x y z
N MET A 1 -6.34 -4.21 -9.39
CA MET A 1 -6.50 -2.78 -9.08
C MET A 1 -7.87 -2.31 -9.54
N ALA A 2 -8.49 -1.39 -8.81
CA ALA A 2 -9.77 -0.82 -9.18
C ALA A 2 -9.68 -0.13 -10.56
N PRO A 3 -10.59 -0.39 -11.51
CA PRO A 3 -10.57 0.24 -12.83
C PRO A 3 -10.58 1.78 -12.78
N ASN A 4 -11.17 2.33 -11.71
CA ASN A 4 -11.35 3.78 -11.53
C ASN A 4 -10.14 4.50 -10.91
N PHE A 5 -9.11 3.76 -10.45
CA PHE A 5 -7.93 4.32 -9.81
C PHE A 5 -6.67 3.60 -10.32
N PRO A 6 -6.22 3.90 -11.56
CA PRO A 6 -4.98 3.33 -12.09
C PRO A 6 -3.77 3.75 -11.23
N PRO A 7 -2.65 3.03 -11.28
CA PRO A 7 -1.40 3.50 -10.68
C PRO A 7 -1.03 4.89 -11.17
N ASP A 8 -0.57 5.74 -10.26
CA ASP A 8 0.01 7.04 -10.60
C ASP A 8 1.47 7.09 -10.10
N PRO A 9 2.45 6.78 -10.97
CA PRO A 9 3.86 6.74 -10.60
C PRO A 9 4.45 8.13 -10.27
N SER A 10 3.71 9.22 -10.54
CA SER A 10 4.12 10.56 -10.12
C SER A 10 3.86 10.83 -8.64
N ILE A 11 2.98 10.04 -8.01
CA ILE A 11 2.57 10.19 -6.60
C ILE A 11 3.22 9.12 -5.72
N SER A 12 3.20 7.87 -6.18
CA SER A 12 3.69 6.73 -5.40
C SER A 12 4.11 5.56 -6.28
N GLU A 13 4.96 4.70 -5.75
CA GLU A 13 5.39 3.47 -6.39
C GLU A 13 4.97 2.26 -5.56
N THR A 14 4.32 1.28 -6.20
CA THR A 14 3.89 0.07 -5.49
C THR A 14 5.08 -0.85 -5.27
N VAL A 15 5.43 -1.10 -4.01
CA VAL A 15 6.55 -1.96 -3.62
C VAL A 15 6.06 -3.39 -3.35
N VAL A 16 4.90 -3.53 -2.69
CA VAL A 16 4.22 -4.82 -2.50
C VAL A 16 2.85 -4.72 -3.15
N PRO A 17 2.64 -5.33 -4.33
CA PRO A 17 1.38 -5.16 -5.06
C PRO A 17 0.22 -5.89 -4.41
N ASN A 18 0.46 -7.07 -3.85
CA ASN A 18 -0.57 -7.88 -3.22
C ASN A 18 0.05 -8.88 -2.25
N CYS A 19 -0.25 -8.75 -0.97
CA CYS A 19 0.05 -9.73 0.07
C CYS A 19 -1.26 -10.21 0.66
N VAL A 20 -1.64 -11.45 0.33
CA VAL A 20 -2.90 -12.04 0.79
C VAL A 20 -2.60 -13.04 1.89
N LYS A 21 -3.32 -12.91 3.01
CA LYS A 21 -3.41 -13.94 4.04
C LYS A 21 -4.88 -14.23 4.32
N ALA A 22 -5.17 -15.50 4.60
CA ALA A 22 -6.47 -15.91 5.09
C ALA A 22 -6.32 -16.31 6.55
N ASP A 23 -7.25 -15.89 7.39
CA ASP A 23 -7.36 -16.31 8.78
C ASP A 23 -8.82 -16.64 9.13
N LYS A 24 -9.09 -16.84 10.42
CA LYS A 24 -10.43 -17.19 10.91
C LYS A 24 -11.46 -16.06 10.73
N ASP A 25 -11.00 -14.83 10.54
CA ASP A 25 -11.83 -13.63 10.46
C ASP A 25 -12.05 -13.19 8.99
N GLY A 26 -11.29 -13.75 8.05
CA GLY A 26 -11.55 -13.64 6.62
C GLY A 26 -10.30 -13.62 5.77
N ILE A 27 -10.36 -12.84 4.68
CA ILE A 27 -9.24 -12.61 3.77
C ILE A 27 -8.72 -11.20 4.02
N ILE A 28 -7.44 -11.10 4.36
CA ILE A 28 -6.74 -9.82 4.50
C ILE A 28 -5.84 -9.64 3.27
N ASN A 29 -6.02 -8.51 2.59
CA ASN A 29 -5.17 -8.07 1.51
C ASN A 29 -4.37 -6.85 1.97
N ILE A 30 -3.05 -6.91 1.82
CA ILE A 30 -2.13 -5.82 2.15
C ILE A 30 -1.35 -5.45 0.90
N SER A 31 -1.37 -4.16 0.57
CA SER A 31 -0.51 -3.56 -0.45
C SER A 31 0.35 -2.48 0.20
N ILE A 32 1.60 -2.36 -0.23
CA ILE A 32 2.54 -1.34 0.26
C ILE A 32 2.99 -0.51 -0.94
N ALA A 33 2.90 0.81 -0.80
CA ALA A 33 3.40 1.76 -1.76
C ALA A 33 4.30 2.79 -1.07
N GLU A 34 5.37 3.18 -1.75
CA GLU A 34 6.27 4.25 -1.33
C GLU A 34 5.79 5.57 -1.96
N ALA A 35 5.42 6.54 -1.13
CA ALA A 35 5.08 7.87 -1.60
C ALA A 35 6.33 8.61 -2.08
N LYS A 36 6.24 9.32 -3.21
CA LYS A 36 7.34 10.18 -3.67
C LYS A 36 7.53 11.35 -2.70
N SER A 37 8.73 11.94 -2.71
CA SER A 37 9.07 13.06 -1.82
C SER A 37 8.07 14.22 -1.96
N GLY A 38 7.54 14.69 -0.84
CA GLY A 38 6.52 15.76 -0.79
C GLY A 38 5.11 15.35 -1.27
N LYS A 39 4.88 14.07 -1.56
CA LYS A 39 3.61 13.57 -2.14
C LYS A 39 2.76 12.74 -1.18
N LEU A 40 3.11 12.72 0.11
CA LEU A 40 2.40 11.93 1.12
C LEU A 40 0.90 12.27 1.19
N GLU A 41 0.53 13.56 1.21
CA GLU A 41 -0.88 13.98 1.29
C GLU A 41 -1.69 13.57 0.06
N GLU A 42 -1.13 13.71 -1.14
CA GLU A 42 -1.75 13.25 -2.39
C GLU A 42 -1.90 11.73 -2.41
N ALA A 43 -0.88 11.00 -1.98
CA ALA A 43 -0.90 9.54 -1.88
C ALA A 43 -1.98 9.06 -0.90
N LEU A 44 -2.08 9.69 0.27
CA LEU A 44 -3.09 9.38 1.28
C LEU A 44 -4.50 9.69 0.78
N THR A 45 -4.72 10.86 0.20
CA THR A 45 -6.01 11.26 -0.38
C THR A 45 -6.46 10.27 -1.44
N ARG A 46 -5.56 9.89 -2.35
CA ARG A 46 -5.84 8.90 -3.40
C ARG A 46 -6.17 7.52 -2.81
N THR A 47 -5.43 7.09 -1.79
CA THR A 47 -5.66 5.80 -1.12
C THR A 47 -7.01 5.76 -0.41
N GLN A 48 -7.38 6.84 0.28
CA GLN A 48 -8.69 6.98 0.92
C GLN A 48 -9.83 6.95 -0.10
N GLN A 49 -9.70 7.70 -1.20
CA GLN A 49 -10.70 7.69 -2.28
C GLN A 49 -10.88 6.29 -2.88
N ASN A 50 -9.78 5.55 -3.05
CA ASN A 50 -9.81 4.17 -3.50
C ASN A 50 -10.52 3.26 -2.47
N ALA A 51 -10.22 3.37 -1.19
CA ALA A 51 -10.84 2.52 -0.17
C ALA A 51 -12.35 2.82 0.03
N VAL A 52 -12.73 4.10 0.02
CA VAL A 52 -14.12 4.54 0.17
C VAL A 52 -15.03 3.99 -0.92
N GLN A 53 -14.52 3.68 -2.13
CA GLN A 53 -15.36 3.10 -3.18
C GLN A 53 -15.98 1.75 -2.78
N TYR A 54 -15.40 1.06 -1.79
CA TYR A 54 -15.84 -0.23 -1.30
C TYR A 54 -16.70 -0.17 -0.03
N HIS A 55 -17.04 1.02 0.48
CA HIS A 55 -17.78 1.21 1.75
C HIS A 55 -19.14 0.49 1.82
N ASN A 56 -19.77 0.20 0.68
CA ASN A 56 -21.08 -0.47 0.62
C ASN A 56 -20.97 -2.01 0.57
N ILE A 57 -19.76 -2.57 0.56
CA ILE A 57 -19.57 -4.02 0.57
C ILE A 57 -19.67 -4.49 2.03
N VAL A 58 -20.70 -5.29 2.32
CA VAL A 58 -20.90 -5.86 3.66
C VAL A 58 -19.69 -6.73 4.03
N GLY A 59 -19.10 -6.46 5.19
CA GLY A 59 -17.91 -7.16 5.70
C GLY A 59 -16.58 -6.66 5.12
N PHE A 60 -16.59 -5.63 4.27
CA PHE A 60 -15.35 -4.97 3.85
C PHE A 60 -14.90 -3.95 4.90
N GLU A 61 -13.70 -4.16 5.41
CA GLU A 61 -13.02 -3.25 6.32
C GLU A 61 -11.66 -2.89 5.74
N TYR A 62 -11.19 -1.68 6.03
CA TYR A 62 -9.86 -1.23 5.60
C TYR A 62 -9.21 -0.37 6.67
N SER A 63 -7.88 -0.45 6.75
CA SER A 63 -7.02 0.48 7.47
C SER A 63 -6.01 1.09 6.50
N ILE A 64 -5.54 2.30 6.81
CA ILE A 64 -4.44 2.94 6.11
C ILE A 64 -3.41 3.29 7.17
N GLU A 65 -2.22 2.75 7.00
CA GLU A 65 -1.10 2.95 7.91
C GLU A 65 0.03 3.66 7.17
N VAL A 66 0.74 4.55 7.88
CA VAL A 66 1.87 5.31 7.36
C VAL A 66 3.08 4.97 8.20
N TRP A 67 4.15 4.56 7.53
CA TRP A 67 5.42 4.25 8.15
C TRP A 67 6.50 5.21 7.65
N SER A 68 7.51 5.44 8.48
CA SER A 68 8.62 6.33 8.13
C SER A 68 9.67 5.61 7.28
N THR A 69 9.75 4.27 7.37
CA THR A 69 10.72 3.47 6.64
C THR A 69 10.10 2.24 5.98
N ALA A 70 10.71 1.75 4.90
CA ALA A 70 10.34 0.49 4.28
C ALA A 70 10.52 -0.70 5.24
N VAL A 71 11.50 -0.66 6.14
CA VAL A 71 11.73 -1.71 7.14
C VAL A 71 10.52 -1.86 8.05
N GLU A 72 9.95 -0.76 8.54
CA GLU A 72 8.73 -0.77 9.36
C GLU A 72 7.53 -1.31 8.58
N ALA A 73 7.34 -0.87 7.34
CA ALA A 73 6.22 -1.31 6.50
C ALA A 73 6.28 -2.82 6.20
N PHE A 74 7.47 -3.36 5.90
CA PHE A 74 7.63 -4.79 5.65
C PHE A 74 7.53 -5.63 6.94
N ALA A 75 8.00 -5.11 8.07
CA ALA A 75 7.84 -5.77 9.36
C ALA A 75 6.36 -5.99 9.71
N ALA A 76 5.48 -5.05 9.34
CA ALA A 76 4.03 -5.18 9.54
C ALA A 76 3.42 -6.40 8.81
N ILE A 77 4.04 -6.87 7.73
CA ILE A 77 3.63 -8.08 7.00
C ILE A 77 4.50 -9.31 7.30
N GLY A 78 5.34 -9.24 8.34
CA GLY A 78 6.25 -10.34 8.70
C GLY A 78 7.31 -10.62 7.64
N ARG A 79 7.71 -9.60 6.88
CA ARG A 79 8.72 -9.69 5.83
C ARG A 79 9.86 -8.72 6.12
N THR A 80 10.97 -8.95 5.44
CA THR A 80 12.03 -7.95 5.29
C THR A 80 11.88 -7.32 3.91
N PRO A 81 12.23 -6.03 3.73
CA PRO A 81 12.38 -5.46 2.41
C PRO A 81 13.35 -6.32 1.59
N PRO A 82 13.15 -6.47 0.28
CA PRO A 82 14.22 -6.98 -0.59
C PRO A 82 15.47 -6.12 -0.36
N GLU A 83 16.67 -6.73 -0.43
CA GLU A 83 17.92 -5.97 -0.36
C GLU A 83 17.82 -4.84 -1.39
N TYR A 84 17.88 -3.58 -0.91
CA TYR A 84 17.95 -2.43 -1.78
C TYR A 84 19.28 -2.55 -2.53
N GLU A 85 19.24 -3.02 -3.79
CA GLU A 85 20.28 -2.71 -4.76
C GLU A 85 20.30 -1.19 -4.93
N SER A 86 21.05 -0.54 -4.06
CA SER A 86 21.34 0.89 -4.03
C SER A 86 22.17 1.37 -5.23
N GLU A 87 22.34 0.54 -6.27
CA GLU A 87 23.24 0.80 -7.40
C GLU A 87 22.55 1.23 -8.70
N LYS A 88 21.24 1.53 -8.71
CA LYS A 88 20.57 2.06 -9.93
C LYS A 88 20.24 3.54 -9.94
N TYR A 89 20.69 4.29 -8.94
CA TYR A 89 20.55 5.75 -8.89
C TYR A 89 21.80 6.45 -8.30
N CYS A 90 22.98 6.09 -8.82
CA CYS A 90 24.12 7.01 -8.92
C CYS A 90 24.34 7.37 -10.39
#